data_AF-A0A9D2GYS9-F1
#
_entry.id   AF-A0A9D2GYS9-F1
#
_cell.length_a   1.000
_cell.length_b   1.000
_cell.length_c   1.000
_cell.angle_alpha   90.00
_cell.angle_beta   90.00
_cell.angle_gamma   90.00
#
_symmetry.space_group_name_H-M   'P 1'
#
loop_
_entity.id
_entity.type
_entity.pdbx_description
1 polymer ?
#
loop_
_entity_poly.entity_id
_entity_poly.type
_entity_poly.pdbx_seq_one_letter_code
_entity_poly.pdbx_strand_id
1 'polypeptide(L)'
;MNTLIGLLIIAIGSFGQSSSYVPINKVKNWSWESFWLVQGVFAWLVFPLLGAFLGIPAGGSLLELWSSGGAIPAIVYGILWGVGGLTFGLSMRYLGVALGQSISLGTCAAFGTL
;
A
#
# COMPACT_ATOMS: atom_id res chain seq x y z
N MET A 1 6.84 -17.92 -19.41
CA MET A 1 5.62 -17.07 -19.33
C MET A 1 5.65 -16.15 -20.55
N ASN A 2 4.58 -16.08 -21.34
CA ASN A 2 4.56 -15.27 -22.58
C ASN A 2 4.63 -13.77 -22.22
N THR A 3 5.56 -13.02 -22.82
CA THR A 3 5.79 -11.59 -22.55
C THR A 3 4.51 -10.77 -22.67
N LEU A 4 3.65 -11.11 -23.63
CA LEU A 4 2.36 -10.46 -23.82
C LEU A 4 1.41 -10.65 -22.62
N ILE A 5 1.37 -11.87 -22.07
CA ILE A 5 0.56 -12.18 -20.88
C ILE A 5 1.12 -11.44 -19.67
N GLY A 6 2.45 -11.37 -19.52
CA GLY A 6 3.10 -10.59 -18.47
C GLY A 6 2.74 -9.11 -18.53
N LEU A 7 2.79 -8.51 -19.72
CA LEU A 7 2.40 -7.11 -19.95
C LEU A 7 0.93 -6.86 -19.63
N LEU A 8 0.03 -7.78 -20.01
CA LEU A 8 -1.40 -7.66 -19.70
C LEU A 8 -1.67 -7.72 -18.19
N ILE A 9 -1.01 -8.63 -17.47
CA ILE A 9 -1.15 -8.74 -16.01
C ILE A 9 -0.66 -7.45 -15.33
N ILE A 10 0.48 -6.91 -15.75
CA ILE A 10 1.00 -5.64 -15.22
C ILE A 10 0.05 -4.49 -15.54
N ALA A 11 -0.49 -4.42 -16.76
CA ALA A 11 -1.43 -3.37 -17.15
C ALA A 11 -2.72 -3.39 -16.30
N ILE A 12 -3.29 -4.58 -16.08
CA ILE A 12 -4.49 -4.76 -15.24
C ILE A 12 -4.19 -4.40 -13.78
N GLY A 13 -3.04 -4.85 -13.25
CA GLY A 13 -2.60 -4.51 -11.89
C GLY A 13 -2.42 -3.01 -11.70
N SER A 14 -1.72 -2.35 -12.64
CA SER A 14 -1.49 -0.89 -12.62
C SER A 14 -2.80 -0.10 -12.76
N PHE A 15 -3.75 -0.58 -13.57
CA PHE A 15 -5.07 0.03 -13.68
C PHE A 15 -5.84 -0.06 -12.34
N GLY A 16 -5.86 -1.23 -11.72
CA GLY A 16 -6.46 -1.44 -10.40
C GLY A 16 -5.84 -0.53 -9.33
N GLN A 17 -4.50 -0.50 -9.27
CA GLN A 17 -3.78 0.35 -8.32
C GLN A 17 -4.10 1.84 -8.52
N SER A 18 -4.01 2.36 -9.75
CA SER A 18 -4.28 3.78 -10.03
C SER A 18 -5.74 4.16 -9.77
N SER A 19 -6.69 3.27 -10.07
CA SER A 19 -8.12 3.50 -9.83
C SER A 19 -8.45 3.72 -8.34
N SER A 20 -7.68 3.13 -7.41
CA SER A 20 -7.86 3.32 -5.97
C SER A 20 -7.54 4.74 -5.48
N TYR A 21 -6.74 5.51 -6.24
CA TYR A 21 -6.41 6.90 -5.95
C TYR A 21 -7.40 7.90 -6.55
N VAL A 22 -8.20 7.50 -7.56
CA VAL A 22 -9.18 8.38 -8.21
C VAL A 22 -10.25 8.93 -7.22
N PRO A 23 -10.79 8.14 -6.28
CA PRO A 23 -11.74 8.63 -5.27
C PRO A 23 -11.16 9.67 -4.30
N ILE A 24 -9.84 9.74 -4.13
CA ILE A 24 -9.19 10.73 -3.24
C ILE A 24 -9.52 12.15 -3.68
N ASN A 25 -9.62 12.40 -4.99
CA ASN A 25 -10.01 13.71 -5.54
C ASN A 25 -11.45 14.12 -5.17
N LYS A 26 -12.30 13.18 -4.72
CA LYS A 26 -13.66 13.46 -4.25
C LYS A 26 -13.69 13.91 -2.77
N VAL A 27 -12.59 13.76 -2.04
CA VAL A 27 -12.47 14.16 -0.63
C VAL A 27 -12.06 15.63 -0.56
N LYS A 28 -13.05 16.54 -0.47
CA LYS A 28 -12.80 17.99 -0.49
C LYS A 28 -12.80 18.69 0.87
N ASN A 29 -13.51 18.13 1.86
CA ASN A 29 -13.76 18.79 3.15
C ASN A 29 -12.92 18.23 4.30
N TRP A 30 -11.93 17.39 4.01
CA TRP A 30 -11.06 16.80 5.02
C TRP A 30 -9.63 17.31 4.85
N SER A 31 -8.93 17.51 5.97
CA SER A 31 -7.49 17.65 5.94
C SER A 31 -6.87 16.35 5.43
N TRP A 32 -5.75 16.48 4.72
CA TRP A 32 -5.08 15.33 4.12
C TRP A 32 -4.66 14.31 5.17
N GLU A 33 -4.15 14.80 6.29
CA GLU A 33 -3.67 14.04 7.43
C GLU A 33 -4.81 13.21 8.04
N SER A 34 -6.00 13.79 8.20
CA SER A 34 -7.16 13.06 8.73
C SER A 34 -7.65 11.99 7.77
N PHE A 35 -7.69 12.29 6.47
CA PHE A 35 -8.08 11.31 5.45
C PHE A 35 -7.10 10.14 5.42
N TRP A 36 -5.81 10.44 5.38
CA TRP A 36 -4.75 9.45 5.31
C TRP A 36 -4.69 8.59 6.58
N LEU A 37 -4.88 9.19 7.77
CA LEU A 37 -4.97 8.43 9.02
C LEU A 37 -6.15 7.47 9.02
N VAL A 38 -7.34 7.91 8.63
CA VAL A 38 -8.52 7.04 8.58
C VAL A 38 -8.32 5.92 7.57
N GLN A 39 -7.83 6.23 6.36
CA GLN A 39 -7.49 5.21 5.37
C GLN A 39 -6.45 4.22 5.92
N GLY A 40 -5.39 4.72 6.58
CA GLY A 40 -4.34 3.91 7.19
C GLY A 40 -4.87 2.97 8.27
N VAL A 41 -5.80 3.42 9.12
CA VAL A 41 -6.44 2.56 10.13
C VAL A 41 -7.16 1.37 9.48
N PHE A 42 -7.95 1.62 8.42
CA PHE A 42 -8.64 0.53 7.74
C PHE A 42 -7.67 -0.39 6.99
N ALA A 43 -6.72 0.19 6.24
CA ALA A 43 -5.79 -0.56 5.40
C ALA A 43 -4.76 -1.36 6.21
N TRP A 44 -4.35 -0.88 7.39
CA TRP A 44 -3.20 -1.44 8.13
C TRP A 44 -3.56 -2.10 9.44
N LEU A 45 -4.70 -1.74 10.05
CA LEU A 45 -5.16 -2.39 11.28
C LEU A 45 -6.38 -3.26 11.01
N VAL A 46 -7.47 -2.69 10.49
CA VAL A 46 -8.75 -3.41 10.40
C VAL A 46 -8.66 -4.57 9.42
N PHE A 47 -8.28 -4.32 8.16
CA PHE A 47 -8.24 -5.39 7.15
C PHE A 47 -7.16 -6.44 7.42
N PRO A 48 -5.92 -6.09 7.81
CA PRO A 48 -4.92 -7.11 8.13
C PRO A 48 -5.31 -7.95 9.34
N LEU A 49 -5.94 -7.36 10.37
CA LEU A 49 -6.41 -8.09 11.52
C LEU A 49 -7.57 -9.02 11.16
N LEU A 50 -8.54 -8.55 10.37
CA LEU A 50 -9.60 -9.40 9.82
C LEU A 50 -9.04 -10.54 8.96
N GLY A 51 -8.06 -10.24 8.11
CA GLY A 51 -7.37 -11.23 7.29
C GLY A 51 -6.63 -12.28 8.13
N ALA A 52 -5.98 -11.86 9.22
CA ALA A 52 -5.35 -12.77 10.16
C ALA A 52 -6.40 -13.67 10.84
N PHE A 53 -7.52 -13.11 11.31
CA PHE A 53 -8.59 -13.91 11.92
C PHE A 53 -9.24 -14.91 10.96
N LEU A 54 -9.37 -14.56 9.68
CA LEU A 54 -9.90 -15.47 8.64
C LEU A 54 -8.86 -16.49 8.16
N GLY A 55 -7.57 -16.16 8.24
CA GLY A 55 -6.48 -16.97 7.71
C GLY A 55 -5.82 -17.91 8.72
N ILE A 56 -5.96 -17.67 10.03
CA ILE A 56 -5.41 -18.54 11.07
C ILE A 56 -6.19 -19.86 11.11
N PRO A 57 -5.52 -21.02 10.92
CA PRO A 57 -6.17 -22.33 11.02
C PRO A 57 -6.74 -22.59 12.42
N ALA A 58 -7.75 -23.44 12.50
CA ALA A 58 -8.34 -23.84 13.79
C ALA A 58 -7.25 -24.44 14.71
N GLY A 59 -6.94 -23.73 15.80
CA GLY A 59 -5.91 -24.10 16.79
C GLY A 59 -4.67 -23.23 16.79
N GLY A 60 -4.46 -22.36 15.79
CA GLY A 60 -3.39 -21.36 15.81
C GLY A 60 -3.76 -20.11 16.58
N SER A 61 -2.76 -19.39 17.11
CA SER A 61 -2.98 -18.10 17.79
C SER A 61 -2.13 -16.96 17.19
N LEU A 62 -2.61 -15.72 17.33
CA LEU A 62 -1.84 -14.51 16.98
C LEU A 62 -0.51 -14.41 17.74
N LEU A 63 -0.46 -14.96 18.96
CA LEU A 63 0.73 -14.99 19.81
C LEU A 63 1.80 -15.96 19.26
N GLU A 64 1.39 -17.11 18.76
CA GLU A 64 2.30 -18.03 18.06
C GLU A 64 2.86 -17.39 16.79
N LEU A 65 2.01 -16.72 16.00
CA LEU A 65 2.44 -15.98 14.81
C LEU A 65 3.45 -14.88 15.16
N TRP A 66 3.24 -14.15 16.26
CA TRP A 66 4.18 -13.15 16.75
C TRP A 66 5.53 -13.78 17.14
N SER A 67 5.50 -14.92 17.82
CA SER A 67 6.70 -15.65 18.28
C SER A 67 7.48 -16.33 17.15
N SER A 68 6.92 -16.44 15.95
CA SER A 68 7.56 -17.09 14.79
C SER A 68 8.81 -16.39 14.24
N GLY A 69 9.18 -15.23 14.80
CA GLY A 69 10.42 -14.50 14.47
C GLY A 69 10.30 -13.45 13.36
N GLY A 70 9.16 -13.37 12.66
CA GLY A 70 8.93 -12.39 11.58
C GLY A 70 8.39 -11.03 12.03
N ALA A 71 7.97 -10.89 13.28
CA ALA A 71 7.23 -9.72 13.75
C ALA A 71 8.05 -8.42 13.72
N ILE A 72 9.29 -8.44 14.20
CA ILE A 72 10.13 -7.23 14.25
C ILE A 72 10.45 -6.69 12.84
N PRO A 73 10.94 -7.51 11.89
CA PRO A 73 11.13 -7.05 10.52
C PRO A 73 9.83 -6.52 9.89
N ALA A 74 8.70 -7.19 10.11
CA ALA A 74 7.41 -6.74 9.58
C ALA A 74 7.01 -5.36 10.10
N ILE A 75 7.25 -5.07 11.38
CA ILE A 75 7.01 -3.74 11.97
C ILE A 75 7.94 -2.70 11.35
N VAL A 76 9.24 -2.99 11.26
CA VAL A 76 10.22 -2.04 10.70
C VAL A 76 9.90 -1.71 9.25
N TYR A 77 9.71 -2.73 8.40
CA TYR A 77 9.34 -2.52 7.00
C TYR A 77 7.95 -1.89 6.86
N GLY A 78 7.02 -2.19 7.76
CA GLY A 78 5.71 -1.55 7.81
C GLY A 78 5.81 -0.04 8.09
N ILE A 79 6.65 0.37 9.04
CA ILE A 79 6.90 1.79 9.33
C ILE A 79 7.52 2.50 8.12
N LEU A 80 8.56 1.89 7.53
CA LEU A 80 9.22 2.45 6.33
C LEU A 80 8.24 2.60 5.17
N TRP A 81 7.41 1.57 4.94
CA TRP A 81 6.38 1.60 3.92
C TRP A 81 5.31 2.65 4.22
N GLY A 82 4.90 2.81 5.48
CA GLY A 82 3.95 3.85 5.91
C GLY A 82 4.46 5.27 5.65
N VAL A 83 5.73 5.54 5.95
CA VAL A 83 6.37 6.84 5.63
C VAL A 83 6.42 7.06 4.12
N GLY A 84 6.74 6.02 3.35
CA GLY A 84 6.69 6.05 1.89
C GLY A 84 5.29 6.34 1.36
N GLY A 85 4.26 5.65 1.89
CA GLY A 85 2.86 5.83 1.49
C GLY A 85 2.31 7.22 1.80
N LEU A 86 2.73 7.85 2.91
CA LEU A 86 2.38 9.24 3.25
C LEU A 86 2.90 10.20 2.19
N THR A 87 4.19 10.13 1.90
CA THR A 87 4.87 11.04 0.97
C THR A 87 4.45 10.79 -0.48
N PHE A 88 4.17 9.54 -0.83
CA PHE A 88 3.57 9.16 -2.11
C PHE A 88 2.16 9.73 -2.28
N GLY A 89 1.30 9.64 -1.25
CA GLY A 89 -0.03 10.24 -1.34
C GLY A 89 0.01 11.78 -1.42
N LEU A 90 0.96 12.42 -0.73
CA LEU A 90 1.21 13.87 -0.87
C LEU A 90 1.63 14.22 -2.31
N SER A 91 2.49 13.41 -2.95
CA SER A 91 2.88 13.65 -4.35
C SER A 91 1.65 13.60 -5.28
N MET A 92 0.73 12.65 -5.09
CA MET A 92 -0.53 12.60 -5.84
C MET A 92 -1.41 13.83 -5.59
N ARG A 93 -1.46 14.32 -4.35
CA ARG A 93 -2.28 15.49 -3.97
C ARG A 93 -1.77 16.78 -4.61
N TYR A 94 -0.45 16.97 -4.67
CA TYR A 94 0.14 18.22 -5.18
C TYR A 94 0.49 18.20 -6.67
N LEU A 95 0.92 17.06 -7.21
CA LEU A 95 1.34 16.92 -8.60
C LEU A 95 0.23 16.33 -9.49
N GLY A 96 -0.82 15.79 -8.89
CA GLY A 96 -1.84 15.01 -9.59
C GLY A 96 -1.41 13.57 -9.89
N VAL A 97 -2.37 12.73 -10.25
CA VAL A 97 -2.15 11.28 -10.44
C VAL A 97 -1.14 10.99 -11.55
N ALA A 98 -1.19 11.71 -12.67
CA ALA A 98 -0.29 11.45 -13.80
C ALA A 98 1.18 11.70 -13.43
N LEU A 99 1.50 12.91 -12.97
CA LEU A 99 2.89 13.29 -12.67
C LEU A 99 3.39 12.63 -11.39
N GLY A 100 2.54 12.53 -10.36
CA GLY A 100 2.88 11.86 -9.10
C GLY A 100 3.26 10.40 -9.31
N GLN A 101 2.47 9.62 -10.07
CA GLN A 101 2.76 8.21 -10.33
C GLN A 101 4.05 8.04 -11.15
N SER A 102 4.21 8.82 -12.21
CA SER A 102 5.40 8.70 -13.07
C SER A 102 6.69 9.02 -12.32
N ILE A 103 6.72 10.10 -11.54
CA ILE A 103 7.93 10.46 -10.77
C ILE A 103 8.17 9.42 -9.68
N SER A 104 7.19 9.14 -8.84
CA SER A 104 7.41 8.22 -7.70
C SER A 104 7.78 6.81 -8.15
N LEU A 105 7.07 6.22 -9.11
CA LEU A 105 7.39 4.88 -9.62
C LEU A 105 8.69 4.86 -10.43
N GLY A 106 8.96 5.90 -11.23
CA GLY A 106 10.22 6.01 -11.98
C GLY A 106 11.44 6.09 -11.07
N THR A 107 11.31 6.83 -9.97
CA THR A 107 12.35 6.96 -8.94
C THR A 107 12.55 5.63 -8.21
N CYS A 108 11.46 4.95 -7.82
CA CYS A 108 11.52 3.61 -7.22
C CYS A 108 12.18 2.59 -8.16
N ALA A 109 11.89 2.64 -9.46
CA ALA A 109 12.51 1.74 -10.44
C ALA A 109 14.01 2.00 -10.58
N ALA A 110 14.42 3.27 -10.70
CA ALA A 110 15.83 3.63 -10.86
C ALA A 110 16.68 3.27 -9.63
N PHE A 111 16.21 3.63 -8.43
CA PHE A 111 16.94 3.33 -7.19
C PHE A 111 16.80 1.87 -6.76
N GLY A 112 15.67 1.21 -7.04
CA GLY A 112 15.46 -0.19 -6.67
C GLY A 112 16.31 -1.18 -7.48
N THR A 113 16.92 -0.74 -8.58
CA THR A 113 17.86 -1.53 -9.38
C THR A 113 19.33 -1.33 -9.03
N LEU A 114 19.66 -0.40 -8.12
CA LEU A 114 21.00 -0.18 -7.58
C LEU A 114 21.25 -1.10 -6.38
#